data_AF-X1L4X1-F1
#
_entry.id   AF-X1L4X1-F1
#
_cell.length_a   1.000
_cell.length_b   1.000
_cell.length_c   1.000
_cell.angle_alpha   90.00
_cell.angle_beta   90.00
_cell.angle_gamma   90.00
#
_symmetry.space_group_name_H-M   'P 1'
#
loop_
_entity.id
_entity.type
_entity.pdbx_description
1 polymer ?
#
loop_
_entity_poly.entity_id
_entity_poly.type
_entity_poly.pdbx_seq_one_letter_code
_entity_poly.pdbx_strand_id
1 'polypeptide(L)' 'MRAPGSLLELYRADDLPGFIEEWRRLNPGRSGAVQVWVDIAIADGAYADVEEEDP' A
#
# COMPACT_ATOMS: atom_id res chain seq x y z
N MET A 1 8.75 -21.05 1.59
CA MET A 1 7.67 -20.05 1.41
C MET A 1 8.11 -19.13 0.28
N ARG A 2 7.36 -19.07 -0.84
CA ARG A 2 7.60 -18.05 -1.88
C ARG A 2 7.11 -16.73 -1.28
N ALA A 3 7.99 -15.75 -1.14
CA ALA A 3 7.55 -14.40 -0.83
C ALA A 3 6.64 -13.92 -1.98
N PRO A 4 5.48 -13.31 -1.69
CA PRO A 4 4.74 -12.55 -2.70
C PRO A 4 5.71 -11.49 -3.24
N GLY A 5 6.04 -11.57 -4.53
CA GLY A 5 7.21 -10.89 -5.09
C GLY A 5 6.95 -9.44 -5.47
N SER A 6 5.69 -9.03 -5.52
CA SER A 6 5.30 -7.67 -5.87
C SER A 6 4.54 -6.97 -4.75
N LEU A 7 4.82 -5.68 -4.57
CA LEU A 7 4.13 -4.80 -3.62
C LEU A 7 2.60 -4.83 -3.80
N LEU A 8 2.11 -4.97 -5.04
CA LEU A 8 0.67 -5.07 -5.32
C LEU A 8 0.04 -6.38 -4.84
N GLU A 9 0.77 -7.50 -4.86
CA GLU A 9 0.28 -8.77 -4.31
C GLU A 9 0.15 -8.68 -2.79
N LEU A 10 1.12 -8.07 -2.12
CA LEU A 10 1.10 -7.84 -0.67
C LEU A 10 -0.04 -6.88 -0.29
N TYR A 11 -0.23 -5.81 -1.06
CA TYR A 11 -1.36 -4.90 -0.91
C TYR A 11 -2.71 -5.61 -1.05
N ARG A 12 -2.92 -6.39 -2.12
CA ARG A 12 -4.19 -7.13 -2.34
C ARG A 12 -4.44 -8.22 -1.30
N ALA A 13 -3.39 -8.71 -0.64
CA ALA A 13 -3.47 -9.67 0.45
C ALA A 13 -3.69 -9.01 1.82
N ASP A 14 -3.78 -7.67 1.88
CA ASP A 14 -3.82 -6.87 3.11
C ASP A 14 -2.62 -7.12 4.06
N ASP A 15 -1.47 -7.50 3.48
CA ASP A 15 -0.23 -7.77 4.21
C ASP A 15 0.66 -6.52 4.30
N LEU A 16 0.24 -5.56 5.15
CA LEU A 16 1.02 -4.34 5.40
C LEU A 16 2.44 -4.62 5.93
N PRO A 17 2.67 -5.54 6.89
CA PRO A 17 4.03 -5.87 7.34
C PRO A 17 4.92 -6.39 6.22
N GLY A 18 4.43 -7.35 5.42
CA GLY A 18 5.17 -7.91 4.29
C GLY A 18 5.45 -6.85 3.23
N PHE A 19 4.48 -5.98 2.94
CA PHE A 19 4.67 -4.85 2.05
C PHE A 19 5.77 -3.90 2.52
N ILE A 20 5.78 -3.53 3.80
CA ILE A 20 6.81 -2.63 4.35
C ILE A 20 8.20 -3.26 4.24
N GLU A 21 8.32 -4.56 4.52
CA GLU A 21 9.58 -5.29 4.38
C GLU A 21 10.07 -5.28 2.93
N GLU A 22 9.21 -5.66 2.00
CA GLU A 22 9.53 -5.73 0.57
C GLU A 22 9.82 -4.33 -0.01
N TRP A 23 9.08 -3.31 0.42
CA TRP A 23 9.32 -1.93 0.01
C TRP A 23 10.70 -1.44 0.47
N ARG A 24 11.10 -1.73 1.72
CA ARG A 24 12.43 -1.36 2.25
C ARG A 24 13.54 -2.09 1.53
N ARG A 25 13.32 -3.35 1.14
CA ARG A 25 14.25 -4.15 0.34
C ARG A 25 14.51 -3.51 -1.03
N LEU A 26 13.44 -3.01 -1.68
CA LEU A 26 13.51 -2.35 -2.98
C LEU A 26 14.02 -0.90 -2.91
N ASN A 27 13.84 -0.23 -1.76
CA ASN A 27 14.13 1.18 -1.54
C ASN A 27 15.06 1.42 -0.33
N PRO A 28 16.31 0.93 -0.36
CA PRO A 28 17.23 1.03 0.77
C PRO A 28 17.49 2.50 1.15
N GLY A 29 17.36 2.81 2.44
CA GLY A 29 17.60 4.15 2.99
C GLY A 29 16.48 5.16 2.75
N ARG A 30 15.37 4.78 2.10
CA ARG A 30 14.21 5.65 1.91
C ARG A 30 13.17 5.42 3.00
N SER A 31 12.42 6.46 3.34
CA SER A 31 11.22 6.39 4.18
C SER A 31 9.95 6.51 3.30
N GLY A 32 8.79 6.21 3.87
CA GLY A 32 7.50 6.40 3.18
C GLY A 32 6.77 5.12 2.73
N ALA A 33 7.19 3.93 3.15
CA ALA A 33 6.49 2.68 2.82
C ALA A 33 4.98 2.73 3.11
N VAL A 34 4.58 3.29 4.26
CA VAL A 34 3.17 3.45 4.64
C VAL A 34 2.46 4.46 3.75
N GLN A 35 3.11 5.56 3.37
CA GLN A 35 2.52 6.53 2.45
C GLN A 35 2.25 5.88 1.09
N VAL A 36 3.20 5.09 0.58
CA VAL A 36 3.02 4.37 -0.69
C VAL A 36 1.87 3.36 -0.61
N TRP A 37 1.71 2.66 0.52
CA TRP A 37 0.54 1.80 0.74
C TRP A 37 -0.78 2.60 0.65
N VAL A 38 -0.84 3.75 1.32
CA VAL A 38 -2.03 4.63 1.31
C VAL A 38 -2.29 5.18 -0.09
N ASP A 39 -1.25 5.60 -0.82
CA ASP A 39 -1.38 6.10 -2.19
C ASP A 39 -1.94 5.02 -3.13
N ILE A 40 -1.52 3.76 -2.94
CA ILE A 40 -2.08 2.62 -3.67
C ILE A 40 -3.56 2.44 -3.32
N ALA A 41 -3.92 2.48 -2.03
CA ALA A 41 -5.32 2.35 -1.60
C ALA A 41 -6.21 3.44 -2.20
N ILE A 42 -5.76 4.71 -2.18
CA ILE A 42 -6.48 5.83 -2.79
C ILE A 42 -6.66 5.62 -4.29
N ALA A 43 -5.59 5.22 -4.99
CA ALA A 43 -5.64 4.94 -6.42
C ALA A 43 -6.55 3.75 -6.77
N ASP A 44 -6.70 2.79 -5.84
CA ASP A 44 -7.59 1.63 -5.94
C ASP A 44 -9.04 1.97 -5.56
N GLY A 45 -9.34 3.24 -5.28
CA GLY A 45 -10.68 3.73 -4.97
C GLY A 45 -11.07 3.64 -3.50
N ALA A 46 -10.13 3.32 -2.60
CA ALA A 46 -10.39 3.51 -1.18
C ALA A 46 -10.71 4.98 -0.92
N TYR A 47 -11.73 5.22 -0.10
CA TYR A 47 -12.25 6.56 0.22
C TYR A 47 -12.96 7.30 -0.93
N ALA A 48 -13.27 6.63 -2.05
CA ALA A 48 -14.10 7.22 -3.11
C ALA A 48 -15.56 7.47 -2.67
N ASP A 49 -16.06 6.73 -1.67
CA ASP A 49 -17.39 6.92 -1.09
C ASP A 49 -17.48 8.10 -0.11
N VAL A 50 -16.41 8.90 0.03
CA VAL A 50 -16.43 10.16 0.78
C VAL A 50 -16.74 11.33 -0.19
N GLU A 51 -17.75 11.14 -1.05
CA GLU A 51 -18.41 12.26 -1.71
C GLU A 51 -19.38 12.91 -0.71
N GLU A 52 -19.00 14.10 -0.26
CA GLU A 52 -19.86 15.22 0.17
C GLU A 52 -21.27 14.87 0.70
N GLU A 53 -21.43 14.76 2.02
CA GLU A 53 -22.67 15.24 2.65
C GLU A 53 -22.63 16.79 2.64
N ASP A 54 -23.19 17.41 1.60
CA ASP A 54 -23.57 18.84 1.56
C ASP A 54 -24.94 18.99 2.25
N PRO A 55 -25.21 20.02 3.09
CA PRO A 55 -24.86 21.43 2.88
C PRO A 55 -24.08 22.16 4.00
#